data_AF-A0A4Y7QFG0-F1
#
_entry.id   AF-A0A4Y7QFG0-F1
#
_cell.length_a   1.000
_cell.length_b   1.000
_cell.length_c   1.000
_cell.angle_alpha   90.00
_cell.angle_beta   90.00
_cell.angle_gamma   90.00
#
_symmetry.space_group_name_H-M   'P 1'
#
loop_
_entity.id
_entity.type
_entity.pdbx_description
1 polymer ?
#
loop_
_entity_poly.entity_id
_entity_poly.type
_entity_poly.pdbx_seq_one_letter_code
_entity_poly.pdbx_strand_id
1 'polypeptide(L)'
;MTTTVLLSTFTPFPNAVLTIPSETLFSEIPSYFPTYLQTLDDADLALSLHHGALPSSETPLSALSDDLSERLVSLRLTPRLRGGKGGFGSQLRAAGGRMSSQKTNNNDSCRDLNGRRLSTIKEAKVLAEYLESEPQRKKAEADAKKAKLEALERKLGIGADGKPSEDVVTGSKRRFDDTEYLEQSRDIVDNVKSAVASGKPAFV
;
A
#
# COMPACT_ATOMS: atom_id res chain seq x y z
N MET A 1 -17.62 -30.46 -51.27
CA MET A 1 -18.34 -29.93 -50.09
C MET A 1 -17.52 -28.80 -49.50
N THR A 2 -18.15 -27.78 -48.92
CA THR A 2 -17.47 -26.60 -48.36
C THR A 2 -17.64 -26.54 -46.85
N THR A 3 -16.65 -25.94 -46.19
CA THR A 3 -16.60 -25.69 -44.75
C THR A 3 -16.48 -24.18 -44.56
N THR A 4 -17.28 -23.63 -43.65
CA THR A 4 -17.23 -22.21 -43.31
C THR A 4 -16.22 -22.02 -42.19
N VAL A 5 -15.20 -21.20 -42.43
CA VAL A 5 -14.14 -20.90 -41.47
C VAL A 5 -14.32 -19.47 -40.96
N LEU A 6 -14.56 -19.33 -39.66
CA LEU A 6 -14.56 -18.04 -38.97
C LEU A 6 -13.13 -17.73 -38.53
N LEU A 7 -12.52 -16.70 -39.11
CA LEU A 7 -11.17 -16.27 -38.79
C LEU A 7 -11.20 -15.06 -37.87
N SER A 8 -10.96 -15.29 -36.58
CA SER A 8 -10.71 -14.25 -35.60
C SER A 8 -9.29 -13.74 -35.76
N THR A 9 -9.11 -12.47 -36.09
CA THR A 9 -7.81 -11.84 -36.29
C THR A 9 -7.40 -11.03 -35.05
N PHE A 10 -6.47 -10.11 -35.22
CA PHE A 10 -5.94 -9.24 -34.18
C PHE A 10 -5.97 -7.78 -34.65
N THR A 11 -6.05 -6.84 -33.71
CA THR A 11 -6.07 -5.41 -34.00
C THR A 11 -4.82 -4.98 -34.78
N PRO A 12 -4.94 -4.15 -35.84
CA PRO A 12 -6.11 -3.40 -36.31
C PRO A 12 -6.98 -4.11 -37.35
N PHE A 13 -6.73 -5.39 -37.64
CA PHE A 13 -7.39 -6.10 -38.73
C PHE A 13 -8.80 -6.57 -38.35
N PRO A 14 -9.77 -6.55 -39.29
CA PRO A 14 -11.09 -7.10 -39.05
C PRO A 14 -11.07 -8.63 -39.11
N ASN A 15 -12.05 -9.25 -38.45
CA ASN A 15 -12.33 -10.68 -38.58
C ASN A 15 -12.80 -10.99 -40.00
N ALA A 16 -12.55 -12.23 -40.46
CA ALA A 16 -12.96 -12.69 -41.78
C ALA A 16 -13.79 -13.97 -41.71
N VAL A 17 -14.61 -14.19 -42.73
CA VAL A 17 -15.34 -15.44 -42.94
C VAL A 17 -14.91 -16.00 -44.28
N LEU A 18 -14.42 -17.24 -44.29
CA LEU A 18 -13.91 -17.90 -45.49
C LEU A 18 -14.77 -19.12 -45.79
N THR A 19 -15.09 -19.34 -47.06
CA THR A 19 -15.75 -20.58 -47.51
C THR A 19 -14.72 -21.39 -48.27
N ILE A 20 -14.25 -22.48 -47.66
CA ILE A 20 -13.11 -23.26 -48.16
C ILE A 20 -13.59 -24.70 -48.43
N PRO A 21 -13.09 -25.40 -49.46
CA PRO A 21 -13.43 -26.81 -49.66
C PRO A 21 -13.07 -27.68 -48.44
N SER A 22 -13.93 -28.62 -48.06
CA SER A 22 -13.72 -29.43 -46.83
C SER A 22 -12.49 -30.34 -46.87
N GLU A 23 -11.96 -30.63 -48.05
CA GLU A 23 -10.77 -31.46 -48.26
C GLU A 23 -9.45 -30.66 -48.14
N THR A 24 -9.50 -29.33 -48.05
CA THR A 24 -8.28 -28.54 -47.93
C THR A 24 -7.56 -28.86 -46.64
N LEU A 25 -6.24 -28.95 -46.72
CA LEU A 25 -5.39 -29.22 -45.58
C LEU A 25 -5.23 -27.99 -44.70
N PHE A 26 -4.98 -28.20 -43.41
CA PHE A 26 -4.77 -27.12 -42.45
C PHE A 26 -3.62 -26.17 -42.86
N SER A 27 -2.57 -26.69 -43.48
CA SER A 27 -1.44 -25.89 -44.00
C SER A 27 -1.79 -25.00 -45.20
N GLU A 28 -2.86 -25.31 -45.93
CA GLU A 28 -3.26 -24.58 -47.14
C GLU A 28 -4.20 -23.42 -46.84
N ILE A 29 -4.81 -23.37 -45.64
CA ILE A 29 -5.74 -22.33 -45.21
C ILE A 29 -5.19 -20.90 -45.44
N PRO A 30 -3.91 -20.58 -45.16
CA PRO A 30 -3.37 -19.24 -45.38
C PRO A 30 -3.47 -18.74 -46.83
N SER A 31 -3.48 -19.65 -47.82
CA SER A 31 -3.63 -19.28 -49.23
C SER A 31 -5.01 -18.67 -49.55
N TYR A 32 -6.03 -18.97 -48.74
CA TYR A 32 -7.38 -18.44 -48.86
C TYR A 32 -7.60 -17.15 -48.06
N PHE A 33 -6.55 -16.59 -47.44
CA PHE A 33 -6.69 -15.36 -46.68
C PHE A 33 -7.02 -14.17 -47.56
N PRO A 34 -7.80 -13.19 -47.05
CA PRO A 34 -8.06 -11.95 -47.75
C PRO A 34 -6.76 -11.19 -48.05
N THR A 35 -6.76 -10.39 -49.11
CA THR A 35 -5.58 -9.64 -49.59
C THR A 35 -4.93 -8.78 -48.50
N TYR A 36 -5.72 -8.22 -47.57
CA TYR A 36 -5.17 -7.42 -46.47
C TYR A 36 -4.33 -8.24 -45.49
N LEU A 37 -4.60 -9.54 -45.32
CA LEU A 37 -3.79 -10.44 -44.50
C LEU A 37 -2.59 -10.99 -45.26
N GLN A 38 -2.66 -11.12 -46.59
CA GLN A 38 -1.51 -11.53 -47.42
C GLN A 38 -0.36 -10.51 -47.35
N THR A 39 -0.65 -9.24 -47.03
CA THR A 39 0.40 -8.24 -46.75
C THR A 39 1.27 -8.58 -45.52
N LEU A 40 0.83 -9.55 -44.70
CA LEU A 40 1.50 -10.00 -43.49
C LEU A 40 2.23 -11.33 -43.67
N ASP A 41 2.52 -11.77 -44.90
CA ASP A 41 3.25 -13.02 -45.16
C ASP A 41 4.66 -13.01 -44.54
N ASP A 42 5.27 -11.84 -44.40
CA ASP A 42 6.55 -11.67 -43.69
C ASP A 42 6.41 -11.80 -42.16
N ALA A 43 5.21 -11.69 -41.62
CA ALA A 43 4.94 -11.84 -40.20
C ALA A 43 4.82 -13.31 -39.81
N ASP A 44 5.43 -13.69 -38.69
CA ASP A 44 5.32 -15.06 -38.15
C ASP A 44 3.93 -15.28 -37.55
N LEU A 45 2.93 -15.62 -38.36
CA LEU A 45 1.56 -15.82 -37.94
C LEU A 45 1.30 -17.29 -37.55
N ALA A 46 0.54 -17.51 -36.48
CA ALA A 46 0.04 -18.82 -36.08
C ALA A 46 -1.48 -18.87 -36.15
N LEU A 47 -1.99 -19.96 -36.72
CA LEU A 47 -3.39 -20.37 -36.57
C LEU A 47 -3.54 -21.22 -35.31
N SER A 48 -4.66 -21.03 -34.62
CA SER A 48 -5.04 -21.79 -33.43
C SER A 48 -6.54 -22.06 -33.44
N LEU A 49 -6.95 -23.21 -32.93
CA LEU A 49 -8.37 -23.51 -32.69
C LEU A 49 -8.84 -22.80 -31.42
N HIS A 50 -10.14 -22.53 -31.32
CA HIS A 50 -10.72 -22.03 -30.07
C HIS A 50 -10.64 -23.04 -28.92
N HIS A 51 -10.64 -24.33 -29.26
CA HIS A 51 -10.60 -25.44 -28.31
C HIS A 51 -9.72 -26.56 -28.86
N GLY A 52 -9.16 -27.38 -27.96
CA GLY A 52 -8.40 -28.55 -28.33
C GLY A 52 -6.92 -28.29 -28.65
N ALA A 53 -6.27 -29.33 -29.14
CA ALA A 53 -4.86 -29.29 -29.56
C ALA A 53 -4.73 -28.75 -30.99
N LEU A 54 -3.59 -28.14 -31.30
CA LEU A 54 -3.29 -27.72 -32.67
C LEU A 54 -3.25 -28.95 -33.58
N PRO A 55 -3.98 -28.93 -34.72
CA PRO A 55 -4.02 -30.09 -35.59
C PRO A 55 -2.75 -30.18 -36.44
N SER A 56 -2.46 -31.37 -36.95
CA SER A 56 -1.30 -31.57 -37.85
C SER A 56 -1.53 -30.83 -39.17
N SER A 57 -0.43 -30.43 -39.83
CA SER A 57 -0.47 -29.72 -41.12
C SER A 57 -1.30 -30.45 -42.19
N GLU A 58 -1.31 -31.79 -42.16
CA GLU A 58 -2.00 -32.66 -43.10
C GLU A 58 -3.45 -33.00 -42.72
N THR A 59 -3.99 -32.37 -41.66
CA THR A 59 -5.38 -32.61 -41.28
C THR A 59 -6.33 -31.87 -42.22
N PRO A 60 -7.36 -32.53 -42.77
CA PRO A 60 -8.37 -31.88 -43.58
C PRO A 60 -9.34 -31.07 -42.71
N LEU A 61 -9.91 -30.00 -43.26
CA LEU A 61 -10.92 -29.17 -42.57
C LEU A 61 -12.16 -29.96 -42.13
N SER A 62 -12.53 -31.02 -42.86
CA SER A 62 -13.64 -31.91 -42.51
C SER A 62 -13.47 -32.60 -41.14
N ALA A 63 -12.23 -32.84 -40.72
CA ALA A 63 -11.92 -33.45 -39.43
C ALA A 63 -11.93 -32.45 -38.26
N LEU A 64 -11.96 -31.14 -38.55
CA LEU A 64 -11.95 -30.07 -37.55
C LEU A 64 -13.34 -29.57 -37.17
N SER A 65 -14.36 -29.88 -37.97
CA SER A 65 -15.75 -29.59 -37.63
C SER A 65 -16.31 -30.71 -36.76
N ASP A 66 -16.60 -30.41 -35.49
CA ASP A 66 -17.29 -31.35 -34.58
C ASP A 66 -18.70 -31.69 -35.06
N ASP A 67 -19.34 -30.77 -35.78
CA ASP A 67 -20.73 -30.89 -36.22
C ASP A 67 -20.82 -31.08 -37.73
N LEU A 68 -21.25 -32.28 -38.15
CA LEU A 68 -21.37 -32.68 -39.56
C LEU A 68 -22.42 -31.86 -40.32
N SER A 69 -23.37 -31.25 -39.59
CA SER A 69 -24.51 -30.52 -40.14
C SER A 69 -24.17 -29.07 -40.52
N GLU A 70 -23.35 -28.38 -39.74
CA GLU A 70 -23.04 -26.96 -39.95
C GLU A 70 -21.60 -26.65 -40.38
N ARG A 71 -20.70 -27.66 -40.47
CA ARG A 71 -19.31 -27.56 -41.00
C ARG A 71 -18.67 -26.20 -40.74
N LEU A 72 -18.72 -25.78 -39.48
CA LEU A 72 -18.25 -24.49 -39.03
C LEU A 72 -16.97 -24.71 -38.23
N VAL A 73 -15.88 -24.08 -38.65
CA VAL A 73 -14.60 -24.13 -37.95
C VAL A 73 -14.22 -22.72 -37.54
N SER A 74 -13.99 -22.52 -36.25
CA SER A 74 -13.50 -21.23 -35.76
C SER A 74 -11.99 -21.30 -35.56
N LEU A 75 -11.27 -20.37 -36.16
CA LEU A 75 -9.81 -20.24 -36.09
C LEU A 75 -9.42 -18.86 -35.60
N ARG A 76 -8.36 -18.80 -34.80
CA ARG A 76 -7.74 -17.55 -34.36
C ARG A 76 -6.36 -17.41 -34.95
N LEU A 77 -6.15 -16.29 -35.64
CA LEU A 77 -4.86 -15.87 -36.19
C LEU A 77 -4.16 -14.96 -35.18
N THR A 78 -2.95 -15.34 -34.76
CA THR A 78 -2.15 -14.57 -33.79
C THR A 78 -0.72 -14.40 -34.28
N PRO A 79 -0.14 -13.19 -34.22
CA PRO A 79 1.27 -13.00 -34.52
C PRO A 79 2.12 -13.62 -33.40
N ARG A 80 3.08 -14.45 -33.79
CA ARG A 80 4.06 -15.05 -32.89
C ARG A 80 5.17 -14.05 -32.67
N LEU A 81 5.46 -13.79 -31.40
CA LEU A 81 6.64 -13.04 -31.03
C LEU A 81 7.84 -13.98 -31.08
N ARG A 82 8.86 -13.59 -31.86
CA ARG A 82 10.17 -14.24 -31.94
C ARG A 82 10.95 -13.97 -30.64
N GLY A 83 10.48 -14.56 -29.54
CA GLY A 83 11.07 -14.42 -28.20
C GLY A 83 10.05 -13.93 -27.16
N GLY A 84 9.91 -14.65 -26.04
CA GLY A 84 9.00 -14.22 -24.97
C GLY A 84 8.56 -15.24 -23.93
N LYS A 85 9.19 -16.42 -23.80
CA LYS A 85 8.79 -17.41 -22.77
C LYS A 85 9.55 -17.28 -21.45
N GLY A 86 10.52 -16.39 -21.35
CA GLY A 86 11.53 -16.40 -20.27
C GLY A 86 11.26 -15.51 -19.06
N GLY A 87 10.42 -14.48 -19.19
CA GLY A 87 10.25 -13.46 -18.14
C GLY A 87 9.38 -13.90 -16.98
N PHE A 88 8.27 -14.60 -17.25
CA PHE A 88 7.35 -15.00 -16.18
C PHE A 88 7.98 -16.04 -15.25
N GLY A 89 8.66 -17.05 -15.80
CA GLY A 89 9.38 -18.04 -14.99
C GLY A 89 10.53 -17.44 -14.17
N SER A 90 11.25 -16.44 -14.70
CA SER A 90 12.30 -15.75 -13.93
C SER A 90 11.70 -14.88 -12.82
N GLN A 91 10.57 -14.22 -13.07
CA GLN A 91 9.82 -13.48 -12.05
C GLN A 91 9.30 -14.41 -10.95
N LEU A 92 8.75 -15.57 -11.29
CA LEU A 92 8.32 -16.57 -10.30
C LEU A 92 9.50 -17.06 -9.45
N ARG A 93 10.65 -17.35 -10.06
CA ARG A 93 11.86 -17.73 -9.33
C ARG A 93 12.38 -16.60 -8.43
N ALA A 94 12.38 -15.36 -8.92
CA ALA A 94 12.79 -14.20 -8.13
C ALA A 94 11.85 -13.94 -6.94
N ALA A 95 10.53 -14.02 -7.15
CA ALA A 95 9.53 -13.88 -6.09
C ALA A 95 9.62 -15.02 -5.08
N GLY A 96 9.74 -16.27 -5.53
CA GLY A 96 9.92 -17.43 -4.66
C GLY A 96 11.18 -17.36 -3.81
N GLY A 97 12.30 -16.88 -4.37
CA GLY A 97 13.53 -16.63 -3.63
C GLY A 97 13.39 -15.57 -2.54
N ARG A 98 12.63 -14.50 -2.79
CA ARG A 98 12.32 -13.46 -1.79
C ARG A 98 11.47 -14.00 -0.65
N MET A 99 10.39 -14.72 -0.97
CA MET A 99 9.48 -15.29 0.04
C MET A 99 10.17 -16.36 0.90
N SER A 100 11.08 -17.14 0.32
CA SER A 100 11.84 -18.17 1.04
C SER A 100 12.94 -17.58 1.94
N SER A 101 13.63 -16.54 1.49
CA SER A 101 14.73 -15.92 2.26
C SER A 101 14.26 -14.95 3.33
N GLN A 102 13.07 -14.37 3.20
CA GLN A 102 12.52 -13.43 4.17
C GLN A 102 11.91 -14.16 5.36
N LYS A 103 12.75 -14.52 6.34
CA LYS A 103 12.31 -15.13 7.60
C LYS A 103 11.34 -14.20 8.32
N THR A 104 10.10 -14.65 8.49
CA THR A 104 9.06 -13.86 9.18
C THR A 104 9.43 -13.70 10.65
N ASN A 105 9.51 -12.45 11.12
CA ASN A 105 9.76 -12.15 12.54
C ASN A 105 8.45 -11.80 13.29
N ASN A 106 7.30 -12.04 12.67
CA ASN A 106 6.00 -11.80 13.29
C ASN A 106 5.54 -12.99 14.14
N ASN A 107 6.31 -13.30 15.19
CA ASN A 107 6.00 -14.38 16.14
C ASN A 107 5.02 -13.95 17.23
N ASP A 108 4.42 -12.76 17.14
CA ASP A 108 3.67 -12.17 18.24
C ASP A 108 2.33 -12.87 18.54
N SER A 109 1.83 -13.59 17.53
CA SER A 109 0.64 -14.45 17.63
C SER A 109 0.94 -15.84 18.19
N CYS A 110 2.21 -16.23 18.29
CA CYS A 110 2.60 -17.53 18.85
C CYS A 110 2.33 -17.56 20.36
N ARG A 111 2.09 -18.77 20.88
CA ARG A 111 1.85 -19.04 22.31
C ARG A 111 3.04 -19.75 22.94
N ASP A 112 3.21 -19.55 24.25
CA ASP A 112 4.15 -20.31 25.08
C ASP A 112 3.55 -21.68 25.49
N LEU A 113 4.35 -22.51 26.16
CA LEU A 113 3.90 -23.82 26.68
C LEU A 113 2.80 -23.71 27.76
N ASN A 114 2.58 -22.51 28.29
CA ASN A 114 1.53 -22.20 29.26
C ASN A 114 0.27 -21.59 28.60
N GLY A 115 0.23 -21.49 27.25
CA GLY A 115 -0.90 -20.98 26.48
C GLY A 115 -1.01 -19.44 26.39
N ARG A 116 -0.06 -18.69 26.96
CA ARG A 116 0.00 -17.22 26.88
C ARG A 116 0.60 -16.77 25.55
N ARG A 117 0.10 -15.68 24.98
CA ARG A 117 0.66 -15.13 23.73
C ARG A 117 1.98 -14.41 24.00
N LEU A 118 2.93 -14.49 23.06
CA LEU A 118 4.22 -13.81 23.16
C LEU A 118 4.06 -12.27 23.24
N SER A 119 3.03 -11.71 22.61
CA SER A 119 2.62 -10.29 22.74
C SER A 119 2.42 -9.89 24.20
N THR A 120 1.55 -10.60 24.92
CA THR A 120 1.23 -10.30 26.32
C THR A 120 2.46 -10.39 27.23
N ILE A 121 3.38 -11.32 26.96
CA ILE A 121 4.63 -11.43 27.71
C ILE A 121 5.55 -10.24 27.44
N LYS A 122 5.65 -9.79 26.19
CA LYS A 122 6.44 -8.59 25.84
C LYS A 122 5.85 -7.34 26.48
N GLU A 123 4.53 -7.16 26.39
CA GLU A 123 3.83 -6.04 27.01
C GLU A 123 4.05 -5.99 28.52
N ALA A 124 3.94 -7.14 29.20
CA ALA A 124 4.19 -7.23 30.63
C ALA A 124 5.64 -6.85 31.00
N LYS A 125 6.63 -7.26 30.19
CA LYS A 125 8.04 -6.87 30.38
C LYS A 125 8.25 -5.37 30.19
N VAL A 126 7.67 -4.80 29.13
CA VAL A 126 7.74 -3.35 28.87
C VAL A 126 7.11 -2.55 30.02
N LEU A 127 5.97 -3.02 30.56
CA LEU A 127 5.35 -2.39 31.71
C LEU A 127 6.20 -2.51 32.98
N ALA A 128 6.82 -3.66 33.22
CA ALA A 128 7.74 -3.84 34.35
C ALA A 128 8.96 -2.91 34.25
N GLU A 129 9.60 -2.86 33.08
CA GLU A 129 10.73 -1.93 32.81
C GLU A 129 10.31 -0.47 32.99
N TYR A 130 9.09 -0.11 32.57
CA TYR A 130 8.56 1.24 32.77
C TYR A 130 8.44 1.59 34.26
N LEU A 131 7.85 0.69 35.06
CA LEU A 131 7.70 0.87 36.51
C LEU A 131 9.06 0.93 37.23
N GLU A 132 10.01 0.08 36.82
CA GLU A 132 11.38 0.09 37.36
C GLU A 132 12.13 1.38 36.99
N SER A 133 11.84 1.98 35.82
CA SER A 133 12.43 3.23 35.38
C SER A 133 11.85 4.48 36.06
N GLU A 134 10.65 4.40 36.67
CA GLU A 134 10.00 5.55 37.33
C GLU A 134 10.87 6.29 38.36
N PRO A 135 11.56 5.65 39.32
CA PRO A 135 12.38 6.35 40.30
C PRO A 135 13.55 7.10 39.64
N GLN A 136 14.12 6.56 38.56
CA GLN A 136 15.18 7.23 37.82
C GLN A 136 14.63 8.43 37.05
N ARG A 137 13.45 8.29 36.43
CA ARG A 137 12.76 9.39 35.73
C ARG A 137 12.37 10.52 36.69
N LYS A 138 11.82 10.19 37.86
CA LYS A 138 11.45 11.18 38.90
C LYS A 138 12.68 11.93 39.44
N LYS A 139 13.81 11.23 39.64
CA LYS A 139 15.08 11.88 40.02
C LYS A 139 15.59 12.81 38.92
N ALA A 140 15.63 12.34 37.67
CA ALA A 140 16.05 13.16 36.53
C ALA A 140 15.16 14.40 36.33
N GLU A 141 13.85 14.26 36.49
CA GLU A 141 12.93 15.40 36.45
C GLU A 141 13.13 16.37 37.61
N ALA A 142 13.37 15.86 38.83
CA ALA A 142 13.66 16.70 39.99
C ALA A 142 14.97 17.48 39.80
N ASP A 143 16.01 16.84 39.27
CA ASP A 143 17.30 17.48 39.01
C ASP A 143 17.19 18.49 37.86
N ALA A 144 16.44 18.18 36.81
CA ALA A 144 16.16 19.13 35.74
C ALA A 144 15.33 20.34 36.22
N LYS A 145 14.36 20.12 37.13
CA LYS A 145 13.60 21.22 37.75
C LYS A 145 14.50 22.07 38.64
N LYS A 146 15.36 21.46 39.46
CA LYS A 146 16.33 22.19 40.29
C LYS A 146 17.30 23.01 39.42
N ALA A 147 17.86 22.42 38.37
CA ALA A 147 18.74 23.13 37.45
C ALA A 147 18.04 24.29 36.73
N LYS A 148 16.76 24.13 36.36
CA LYS A 148 15.95 25.22 35.79
C LYS A 148 15.68 26.33 36.81
N LEU A 149 15.36 25.98 38.06
CA LEU A 149 15.16 26.95 39.14
C LEU A 149 16.46 27.70 39.43
N GLU A 150 17.58 27.02 39.57
CA GLU A 150 18.89 27.64 39.79
C GLU A 150 19.31 28.53 38.61
N ALA A 151 19.07 28.09 37.37
CA ALA A 151 19.32 28.91 36.18
C ALA A 151 18.42 30.15 36.13
N LEU A 152 17.17 30.05 36.60
CA LEU A 152 16.25 31.19 36.72
C LEU A 152 16.70 32.12 37.86
N GLU A 153 17.06 31.59 39.02
CA GLU A 153 17.55 32.38 40.17
C GLU A 153 18.84 33.13 39.81
N ARG A 154 19.76 32.49 39.09
CA ARG A 154 20.98 33.14 38.57
C ARG A 154 20.68 34.22 37.54
N LYS A 155 19.67 34.02 36.69
CA LYS A 155 19.22 35.05 35.73
C LYS A 155 18.45 36.19 36.39
N LEU A 156 17.78 35.92 37.52
CA LEU A 156 16.96 36.89 38.26
C LEU A 156 17.70 37.57 39.44
N GLY A 157 18.94 37.18 39.73
CA GLY A 157 19.82 37.87 40.68
C GLY A 157 19.35 37.82 42.14
N ILE A 158 18.61 36.79 42.56
CA ILE A 158 18.13 36.66 43.94
C ILE A 158 19.09 35.75 44.72
N GLY A 159 20.07 36.35 45.40
CA GLY A 159 20.92 35.63 46.36
C GLY A 159 20.19 35.28 47.66
N ALA A 160 20.74 34.33 48.42
CA ALA A 160 20.19 33.74 49.64
C ALA A 160 19.90 34.70 50.81
N ASP A 161 20.21 35.99 50.67
CA ASP A 161 20.04 37.02 51.71
C ASP A 161 18.88 38.01 51.43
N GLY A 162 17.95 37.65 50.53
CA GLY A 162 16.68 38.40 50.36
C GLY A 162 16.82 39.86 49.94
N LYS A 163 18.01 40.31 49.51
CA LYS A 163 18.28 41.65 49.02
C LYS A 163 18.56 41.61 47.52
N PRO A 164 17.84 42.39 46.69
CA PRO A 164 18.12 42.45 45.26
C PRO A 164 19.45 43.21 45.04
N SER A 165 20.40 42.59 44.35
CA SER A 165 21.60 43.26 43.82
C SER A 165 21.23 44.14 42.64
N GLU A 166 21.79 45.35 42.55
CA GLU A 166 21.38 46.43 41.63
C GLU A 166 21.64 46.21 40.13
N ASP A 167 22.30 45.14 39.71
CA ASP A 167 22.70 44.97 38.30
C ASP A 167 22.08 43.74 37.62
N VAL A 168 20.82 43.84 37.16
CA VAL A 168 20.24 42.91 36.17
C VAL A 168 19.31 43.66 35.18
N VAL A 169 19.63 43.57 33.88
CA VAL A 169 19.00 44.27 32.73
C VAL A 169 17.71 43.60 32.20
N THR A 170 17.00 42.79 32.99
CA THR A 170 15.69 42.28 32.56
C THR A 170 14.70 42.21 33.71
N GLY A 171 13.73 43.13 33.70
CA GLY A 171 12.57 43.12 34.57
C GLY A 171 12.87 43.72 35.94
N SER A 172 12.97 45.06 35.99
CA SER A 172 12.90 45.80 37.25
C SER A 172 11.76 45.23 38.10
N LYS A 173 12.05 44.74 39.31
CA LYS A 173 11.04 44.51 40.34
C LYS A 173 10.50 45.87 40.78
N ARG A 174 9.83 46.59 39.88
CA ARG A 174 8.90 47.64 40.26
C ARG A 174 7.85 46.94 41.10
N ARG A 175 7.64 47.41 42.32
CA ARG A 175 6.43 47.08 43.04
C ARG A 175 5.29 47.44 42.10
N PHE A 176 4.53 46.43 41.72
CA PHE A 176 3.39 46.59 40.83
C PHE A 176 2.26 47.17 41.68
N ASP A 177 2.39 48.45 42.01
CA ASP A 177 1.45 49.24 42.81
C ASP A 177 0.44 49.96 41.90
N ASP A 178 0.14 49.37 40.74
CA ASP A 178 -0.84 49.91 39.80
C ASP A 178 -2.23 49.41 40.21
N THR A 179 -2.87 50.20 41.09
CA THR A 179 -4.16 49.85 41.72
C THR A 179 -5.26 49.58 40.70
N GLU A 180 -5.32 50.35 39.61
CA GLU A 180 -6.31 50.16 38.54
C GLU A 180 -6.17 48.81 37.84
N TYR A 181 -4.94 48.35 37.58
CA TYR A 181 -4.73 47.05 36.94
C TYR A 181 -5.12 45.89 37.86
N LEU A 182 -4.83 46.00 39.16
CA LEU A 182 -5.20 44.98 40.13
C LEU A 182 -6.72 44.89 40.31
N GLU A 183 -7.42 46.02 40.28
CA GLU A 183 -8.89 46.08 40.27
C GLU A 183 -9.46 45.48 38.99
N GLN A 184 -8.96 45.88 37.81
CA GLN A 184 -9.39 45.32 36.52
C GLN A 184 -9.15 43.80 36.45
N SER A 185 -8.02 43.32 36.95
CA SER A 185 -7.72 41.88 36.99
C SER A 185 -8.67 41.13 37.91
N ARG A 186 -9.05 41.73 39.06
CA ARG A 186 -10.05 41.16 39.97
C ARG A 186 -11.43 41.13 39.31
N ASP A 187 -11.83 42.22 38.68
CA ASP A 187 -13.12 42.33 37.99
C ASP A 187 -13.24 41.32 36.84
N ILE A 188 -12.16 41.12 36.07
CA ILE A 188 -12.13 40.09 35.02
C ILE A 188 -12.31 38.69 35.62
N VAL A 189 -11.60 38.38 36.71
CA VAL A 189 -11.71 37.07 37.37
C VAL A 189 -13.10 36.85 37.96
N ASP A 190 -13.69 37.88 38.57
CA ASP A 190 -15.04 37.78 39.17
C ASP A 190 -16.13 37.75 38.09
N ASN A 191 -15.93 38.42 36.94
CA ASN A 191 -16.77 38.27 35.77
C ASN A 191 -16.70 36.86 35.18
N VAL A 192 -15.51 36.24 35.10
CA VAL A 192 -15.38 34.85 34.64
C VAL A 192 -16.05 33.88 35.63
N LYS A 193 -15.84 34.07 36.93
CA LYS A 193 -16.48 33.22 37.96
C LYS A 193 -17.99 33.37 37.98
N SER A 194 -18.51 34.59 37.86
CA SER A 194 -19.95 34.82 37.79
C SER A 194 -20.56 34.29 36.48
N ALA A 195 -19.85 34.38 35.35
CA ALA A 195 -20.27 33.77 34.09
C ALA A 195 -20.31 32.23 34.18
N VAL A 196 -19.33 31.60 34.84
CA VAL A 196 -19.33 30.14 35.08
C VAL A 196 -20.41 29.72 36.07
N ALA A 197 -20.69 30.53 37.10
CA ALA A 197 -21.73 30.25 38.09
C ALA A 197 -23.16 30.49 37.56
N SER A 198 -23.35 31.50 36.70
CA SER A 198 -24.63 31.82 36.05
C SER A 198 -24.88 30.95 34.81
N GLY A 199 -23.81 30.41 34.22
CA GLY A 199 -23.88 29.32 33.25
C GLY A 199 -24.50 28.09 33.89
N LYS A 200 -25.82 27.95 33.76
CA LYS A 200 -26.52 26.71 34.10
C LYS A 200 -25.81 25.54 33.40
N PRO A 201 -25.46 24.44 34.10
CA PRO A 201 -25.09 23.23 33.42
C PRO A 201 -26.30 22.77 32.61
N ALA A 202 -26.28 23.01 31.31
CA ALA A 202 -27.19 22.37 30.37
C ALA A 202 -26.75 20.91 30.25
N PHE A 203 -27.04 20.12 31.29
CA PHE A 203 -27.01 18.68 31.25
C PHE A 203 -28.36 18.18 31.77
N VAL A 204 -29.31 18.10 30.84
CA VAL A 204 -30.43 17.15 30.85
C VAL A 204 -30.34 16.41 29.53
#